data_AF-A0A9C9KUP8-F1
#
_entry.id   AF-A0A9C9KUP8-F1
#
_cell.length_a   1.000
_cell.length_b   1.000
_cell.length_c   1.000
_cell.angle_alpha   90.00
_cell.angle_beta   90.00
_cell.angle_gamma   90.00
#
_symmetry.space_group_name_H-M   'P 1'
#
loop_
_entity.id
_entity.type
_entity.pdbx_description
1 polymer ?
#
loop_
_entity_poly.entity_id
_entity_poly.type
_entity_poly.pdbx_seq_one_letter_code
_entity_poly.pdbx_strand_id
1 'polypeptide(L)'
;MMSKSDDKKPGITRRELLGGSAKLAALAGAGSVAGLAGGSMLYSSEAQAAANRAEVAPGDLDDYYGFWSGGQSGELRIMGVPSMRELMRIPVFNRDSATGWGRTNESRKILTEGLLPDTKKFLESRGGSWMNGDLHHPHMSFTDGTYDGRYLFMNDKANTRVARVRCDVMKCDKIIEVPNAADIHGLRPQKYPRTGYIFANGEHRVPIPNDGRDLDDPKKYHAIFTAIDGDTMKVAWQVMVDGNLDNCDADYQGLYVLSTCYNSEEGINLAEMTSGEQDWVVVFDIKRIEAAVKNGDYKEMGGVPVI
;
A
#
# COMPACT_ATOMS: atom_id res chain seq x y z
N MET A 1 61.76 -32.97 -21.95
CA MET A 1 61.08 -33.99 -22.79
C MET A 1 59.70 -34.24 -22.20
N MET A 2 58.72 -34.46 -23.08
CA MET A 2 57.27 -34.61 -22.84
C MET A 2 56.48 -33.33 -22.55
N SER A 3 56.28 -32.58 -23.64
CA SER A 3 54.98 -32.07 -24.10
C SER A 3 53.77 -32.79 -23.47
N LYS A 4 52.90 -32.04 -22.79
CA LYS A 4 51.49 -32.41 -22.63
C LYS A 4 50.68 -31.43 -23.47
N SER A 5 50.20 -31.95 -24.58
CA SER A 5 49.24 -31.34 -25.49
C SER A 5 47.94 -31.00 -24.76
N ASP A 6 47.49 -29.76 -24.92
CA ASP A 6 46.16 -29.31 -24.56
C ASP A 6 45.11 -30.00 -25.44
N ASP A 7 44.56 -31.13 -24.97
CA ASP A 7 43.36 -31.73 -25.55
C ASP A 7 42.13 -30.89 -25.17
N LYS A 8 41.92 -29.80 -25.91
CA LYS A 8 40.62 -29.10 -25.95
C LYS A 8 39.58 -30.05 -26.55
N LYS A 9 38.82 -30.74 -25.70
CA LYS A 9 37.55 -31.34 -26.11
C LYS A 9 36.66 -30.23 -26.68
N PRO A 10 36.10 -30.37 -27.89
CA PRO A 10 35.19 -29.35 -28.42
C PRO A 10 33.91 -29.39 -27.59
N GLY A 11 33.78 -28.45 -26.66
CA GLY A 11 32.55 -28.24 -25.90
C GLY A 11 31.48 -27.74 -26.85
N ILE A 12 30.33 -28.41 -26.86
CA ILE A 12 29.17 -28.02 -27.66
C ILE A 12 28.79 -26.58 -27.27
N THR A 13 28.87 -25.67 -28.24
CA THR A 13 28.53 -24.28 -28.01
C THR A 13 27.00 -24.11 -27.90
N ARG A 14 26.51 -23.10 -27.17
CA ARG A 14 25.06 -22.79 -27.07
C ARG A 14 24.40 -22.63 -28.45
N ARG A 15 25.16 -22.22 -29.47
CA ARG A 15 24.69 -22.09 -30.85
C ARG A 15 24.59 -23.45 -31.56
N GLU A 16 25.43 -24.42 -31.24
CA GLU A 16 25.31 -25.81 -31.73
C GLU A 16 24.15 -26.55 -31.06
N LEU A 17 23.89 -26.29 -29.77
CA LEU A 17 22.74 -26.84 -29.05
C LEU A 17 21.40 -26.31 -29.59
N LEU A 18 21.35 -25.03 -29.96
CA LEU A 18 20.13 -24.38 -30.46
C LEU A 18 19.98 -24.45 -32.00
N GLY A 19 21.03 -24.78 -32.74
CA GLY A 19 21.02 -24.99 -34.19
C GLY A 19 20.85 -26.45 -34.65
N GLY A 20 20.77 -27.39 -33.70
CA GLY A 20 20.78 -28.83 -33.96
C GLY A 20 19.53 -29.40 -34.66
N SER A 21 18.42 -28.66 -34.71
CA SER A 21 17.18 -29.09 -35.37
C SER A 21 17.33 -29.24 -36.90
N ALA A 22 18.29 -28.53 -37.52
CA ALA A 22 18.52 -28.61 -38.96
C ALA A 22 19.48 -29.74 -39.39
N LYS A 23 20.28 -30.30 -38.48
CA LYS A 23 21.22 -31.41 -38.82
C LYS A 23 20.63 -32.80 -38.64
N LEU A 24 19.49 -32.94 -37.96
CA LEU A 24 18.79 -34.23 -37.84
C LEU A 24 18.08 -34.65 -39.14
N ALA A 25 17.72 -33.70 -40.00
CA ALA A 25 17.09 -33.97 -41.29
C ALA A 25 18.07 -34.52 -42.35
N ALA A 26 19.38 -34.35 -42.16
CA ALA A 26 20.40 -34.78 -43.12
C ALA A 26 20.90 -36.22 -42.93
N LEU A 27 20.47 -36.93 -41.88
CA LEU A 27 20.79 -38.35 -41.64
C LEU A 27 19.66 -39.32 -42.02
N ALA A 28 18.64 -38.87 -42.74
CA ALA A 28 17.55 -39.71 -43.24
C ALA A 28 17.77 -40.22 -44.69
N GLY A 29 18.87 -39.83 -45.34
CA GLY A 29 19.05 -39.98 -46.79
C GLY A 29 19.88 -41.17 -47.29
N ALA A 30 20.65 -41.88 -46.47
CA ALA A 30 21.42 -43.05 -46.92
C ALA A 30 21.89 -43.90 -45.74
N GLY A 31 21.31 -45.09 -45.56
CA GLY A 31 21.77 -46.03 -44.53
C GLY A 31 20.68 -46.97 -44.04
N SER A 32 20.55 -48.09 -44.74
CA SER A 32 19.75 -49.27 -44.41
C SER A 32 19.85 -49.74 -42.94
N VAL A 33 18.70 -50.01 -42.32
CA VAL A 33 18.46 -51.05 -41.30
C VAL A 33 19.39 -51.05 -40.07
N ALA A 34 19.33 -50.01 -39.22
CA ALA A 34 19.82 -50.08 -37.82
C ALA A 34 19.28 -48.98 -36.87
N GLY A 35 18.17 -48.31 -37.17
CA GLY A 35 17.74 -47.09 -36.44
C GLY A 35 16.45 -47.14 -35.62
N LEU A 36 15.70 -48.24 -35.66
CA LEU A 36 14.29 -48.26 -35.19
C LEU A 36 14.08 -48.54 -33.69
N ALA A 37 15.14 -48.60 -32.86
CA ALA A 37 15.00 -48.81 -31.41
C ALA A 37 15.64 -47.69 -30.54
N GLY A 38 16.16 -46.62 -31.15
CA GLY A 38 16.75 -45.48 -30.43
C GLY A 38 15.88 -44.22 -30.40
N GLY A 39 14.73 -44.22 -31.09
CA GLY A 39 13.90 -43.04 -31.29
C GLY A 39 12.97 -42.64 -30.14
N SER A 40 12.90 -43.43 -29.07
CA SER A 40 11.99 -43.19 -27.94
C SER A 40 12.57 -42.31 -26.81
N MET A 41 13.84 -41.88 -26.91
CA MET A 41 14.53 -41.11 -25.84
C MET A 41 14.75 -39.63 -26.16
N LEU A 42 14.07 -39.07 -27.17
CA LEU A 42 14.18 -37.65 -27.55
C LEU A 42 12.88 -36.85 -27.44
N TYR A 43 11.87 -37.38 -26.74
CA TYR A 43 10.84 -36.50 -26.21
C TYR A 43 11.44 -35.75 -25.04
N SER A 44 11.81 -34.49 -25.26
CA SER A 44 11.86 -33.53 -24.17
C SER A 44 10.54 -33.69 -23.43
N SER A 45 10.59 -34.11 -22.16
CA SER A 45 9.44 -33.99 -21.27
C SER A 45 8.92 -32.58 -21.46
N GLU A 46 7.64 -32.42 -21.84
CA GLU A 46 7.00 -31.13 -21.72
C GLU A 46 7.34 -30.63 -20.32
N ALA A 47 7.97 -29.47 -20.23
CA ALA A 47 8.07 -28.81 -18.96
C ALA A 47 6.61 -28.69 -18.49
N GLN A 48 6.24 -29.47 -17.47
CA GLN A 48 5.06 -29.18 -16.69
C GLN A 48 5.33 -27.78 -16.15
N ALA A 49 4.89 -26.76 -16.89
CA ALA A 49 4.56 -25.50 -16.30
C ALA A 49 3.73 -25.89 -15.09
N ALA A 50 4.21 -25.58 -13.88
CA ALA A 50 3.38 -25.70 -12.69
C ALA A 50 2.08 -25.03 -13.08
N ALA A 51 1.04 -25.83 -13.28
CA ALA A 51 -0.26 -25.30 -13.61
C ALA A 51 -0.61 -24.56 -12.33
N ASN A 52 -0.42 -23.23 -12.33
CA ASN A 52 -0.84 -22.32 -11.26
C ASN A 52 -2.37 -22.39 -11.22
N ARG A 53 -2.89 -23.53 -10.77
CA ARG A 53 -4.31 -23.78 -10.62
C ARG A 53 -4.72 -22.92 -9.43
N ALA A 54 -5.64 -22.01 -9.69
CA ALA A 54 -6.24 -21.20 -8.64
C ALA A 54 -7.11 -22.04 -7.68
N GLU A 55 -7.42 -23.29 -8.04
CA GLU A 55 -8.21 -24.20 -7.22
C GLU A 55 -7.41 -24.68 -6.01
N VAL A 56 -8.00 -24.52 -4.82
CA VAL A 56 -7.51 -25.06 -3.55
C VAL A 56 -8.58 -26.01 -3.01
N ALA A 57 -8.26 -27.30 -2.94
CA ALA A 57 -9.23 -28.35 -2.63
C ALA A 57 -9.62 -28.35 -1.14
N PRO A 58 -10.75 -28.99 -0.76
CA PRO A 58 -11.09 -29.18 0.64
C PRO A 58 -9.98 -29.91 1.40
N GLY A 59 -9.47 -29.29 2.47
CA GLY A 59 -8.36 -29.81 3.27
C GLY A 59 -7.01 -29.15 2.96
N ASP A 60 -6.88 -28.49 1.80
CA ASP A 60 -5.69 -27.74 1.42
C ASP A 60 -5.76 -26.29 1.92
N LEU A 61 -4.57 -25.71 2.15
CA LEU A 61 -4.40 -24.31 2.55
C LEU A 61 -4.08 -23.43 1.35
N ASP A 62 -4.45 -22.16 1.45
CA ASP A 62 -3.97 -21.13 0.54
C ASP A 62 -2.48 -20.83 0.78
N ASP A 63 -1.78 -20.44 -0.28
CA ASP A 63 -0.34 -20.14 -0.25
C ASP A 63 -0.04 -18.78 0.40
N TYR A 64 -0.96 -17.81 0.26
CA TYR A 64 -0.80 -16.46 0.79
C TYR A 64 -2.06 -15.92 1.44
N TYR A 65 -1.85 -14.99 2.36
CA TYR A 65 -2.89 -14.09 2.85
C TYR A 65 -2.97 -12.84 1.98
N GLY A 66 -4.17 -12.54 1.53
CA GLY A 66 -4.52 -11.26 0.95
C GLY A 66 -5.19 -10.35 1.98
N PHE A 67 -4.73 -9.11 2.12
CA PHE A 67 -5.39 -8.10 2.95
C PHE A 67 -6.07 -7.07 2.06
N TRP A 68 -7.41 -7.12 2.02
CA TRP A 68 -8.23 -6.39 1.07
C TRP A 68 -8.94 -5.22 1.70
N SER A 69 -8.97 -4.11 0.96
CA SER A 69 -9.84 -2.99 1.28
C SER A 69 -11.31 -3.40 1.19
N GLY A 70 -12.11 -2.89 2.12
CA GLY A 70 -13.57 -2.96 2.06
C GLY A 70 -14.21 -1.77 1.34
N GLY A 71 -13.46 -0.75 0.93
CA GLY A 71 -13.97 0.54 0.46
C GLY A 71 -14.96 1.13 1.47
N GLN A 72 -16.10 1.59 0.96
CA GLN A 72 -17.19 2.19 1.73
C GLN A 72 -17.87 1.23 2.72
N SER A 73 -17.55 -0.06 2.69
CA SER A 73 -17.97 -0.97 3.77
C SER A 73 -17.19 -0.76 5.06
N GLY A 74 -16.08 -0.02 5.04
CA GLY A 74 -15.32 0.40 6.22
C GLY A 74 -14.62 -0.72 6.99
N GLU A 75 -14.56 -1.93 6.44
CA GLU A 75 -13.91 -3.10 7.04
C GLU A 75 -12.64 -3.50 6.30
N LEU A 76 -11.77 -4.27 6.96
CA LEU A 76 -10.64 -4.95 6.34
C LEU A 76 -11.01 -6.41 6.11
N ARG A 77 -10.65 -6.98 4.95
CA ARG A 77 -10.92 -8.40 4.63
C ARG A 77 -9.63 -9.20 4.54
N ILE A 78 -9.67 -10.44 5.03
CA ILE A 78 -8.60 -11.41 4.81
C ILE A 78 -9.08 -12.40 3.74
N MET A 79 -8.30 -12.53 2.67
CA MET A 79 -8.52 -13.42 1.55
C MET A 79 -7.47 -14.54 1.55
N GLY A 80 -7.85 -15.73 1.13
CA GLY A 80 -6.91 -16.79 0.74
C GLY A 80 -6.51 -16.62 -0.71
N VAL A 81 -5.22 -16.74 -1.03
CA VAL A 81 -4.70 -16.68 -2.40
C VAL A 81 -3.91 -17.98 -2.67
N PRO A 82 -4.19 -18.71 -3.77
CA PRO A 82 -4.93 -18.27 -4.96
C PRO A 82 -6.43 -18.62 -4.98
N SER A 83 -7.01 -19.19 -3.93
CA SER A 83 -8.44 -19.60 -3.96
C SER A 83 -9.42 -18.43 -4.07
N MET A 84 -9.00 -17.23 -3.67
CA MET A 84 -9.78 -16.00 -3.60
C MET A 84 -10.99 -16.08 -2.65
N ARG A 85 -10.98 -17.02 -1.70
CA ARG A 85 -12.02 -17.14 -0.67
C ARG A 85 -11.84 -16.05 0.40
N GLU A 86 -12.93 -15.43 0.84
CA GLU A 86 -12.91 -14.56 2.02
C GLU A 86 -12.82 -15.42 3.28
N LEU A 87 -11.71 -15.31 4.00
CA LEU A 87 -11.44 -16.09 5.21
C LEU A 87 -11.99 -15.39 6.47
N MET A 88 -11.96 -14.05 6.49
CA MET A 88 -12.36 -13.27 7.66
C MET A 88 -12.69 -11.82 7.29
N ARG A 89 -13.57 -11.20 8.08
CA ARG A 89 -13.80 -9.75 8.12
C ARG A 89 -13.32 -9.18 9.45
N ILE A 90 -12.55 -8.11 9.38
CA ILE A 90 -12.05 -7.37 10.53
C ILE A 90 -12.78 -6.03 10.54
N PRO A 91 -13.65 -5.78 11.53
CA PRO A 91 -14.34 -4.50 11.61
C PRO A 91 -13.37 -3.39 12.03
N VAL A 92 -13.45 -2.25 11.34
CA VAL A 92 -12.55 -1.10 11.57
C VAL A 92 -13.37 0.17 11.74
N PHE A 93 -13.94 0.71 10.67
CA PHE A 93 -14.73 1.95 10.69
C PHE A 93 -16.24 1.70 10.63
N ASN A 94 -16.65 0.49 10.26
CA ASN A 94 -18.03 0.07 10.22
C ASN A 94 -18.58 -0.29 11.60
N ARG A 95 -19.90 -0.27 11.72
CA ARG A 95 -20.61 -0.86 12.87
C ARG A 95 -20.89 -2.34 12.58
N ASP A 96 -20.18 -3.24 13.26
CA ASP A 96 -20.36 -4.68 13.03
C ASP A 96 -21.39 -5.30 13.98
N SER A 97 -22.43 -5.89 13.38
CA SER A 97 -23.50 -6.58 14.08
C SER A 97 -23.02 -7.88 14.75
N ALA A 98 -22.11 -8.61 14.11
CA ALA A 98 -21.71 -9.95 14.55
C ALA A 98 -20.82 -9.89 15.80
N THR A 99 -19.77 -9.07 15.80
CA THR A 99 -18.82 -8.99 16.92
C THR A 99 -19.17 -7.93 17.96
N GLY A 100 -20.09 -7.01 17.64
CA GLY A 100 -20.42 -5.87 18.51
C GLY A 100 -19.44 -4.69 18.41
N TRP A 101 -18.48 -4.71 17.47
CA TRP A 101 -17.55 -3.59 17.23
C TRP A 101 -18.29 -2.29 16.88
N GLY A 102 -18.12 -1.25 17.70
CA GLY A 102 -18.88 0.01 17.68
C GLY A 102 -19.96 0.11 18.75
N ARG A 103 -20.17 -0.95 19.56
CA ARG A 103 -21.04 -0.94 20.75
C ARG A 103 -20.35 -1.37 22.03
N THR A 104 -19.44 -2.34 21.97
CA THR A 104 -18.69 -2.78 23.17
C THR A 104 -17.87 -1.62 23.72
N ASN A 105 -17.65 -1.60 25.04
CA ASN A 105 -16.88 -0.53 25.68
C ASN A 105 -15.46 -0.43 25.12
N GLU A 106 -14.85 -1.58 24.81
CA GLU A 106 -13.50 -1.70 24.27
C GLU A 106 -13.41 -1.09 22.86
N SER A 107 -14.36 -1.42 21.98
CA SER A 107 -14.37 -0.85 20.61
C SER A 107 -14.75 0.61 20.59
N ARG A 108 -15.72 1.04 21.42
CA ARG A 108 -16.08 2.45 21.55
C ARG A 108 -14.90 3.27 22.05
N LYS A 109 -14.09 2.74 22.98
CA LYS A 109 -12.86 3.41 23.41
C LYS A 109 -11.91 3.62 22.23
N ILE A 110 -11.62 2.59 21.46
CA ILE A 110 -10.72 2.69 20.28
C ILE A 110 -11.27 3.69 19.24
N LEU A 111 -12.57 3.66 18.96
CA LEU A 111 -13.23 4.54 17.98
C LEU A 111 -13.28 6.01 18.41
N THR A 112 -13.12 6.32 19.70
CA THR A 112 -13.38 7.67 20.23
C THR A 112 -12.18 8.31 20.92
N GLU A 113 -11.21 7.54 21.43
CA GLU A 113 -10.09 8.10 22.17
C GLU A 113 -9.23 9.03 21.31
N GLY A 114 -9.03 8.69 20.04
CA GLY A 114 -8.25 9.46 19.07
C GLY A 114 -9.01 10.53 18.29
N LEU A 115 -10.28 10.79 18.61
CA LEU A 115 -11.05 11.87 17.96
C LEU A 115 -10.63 13.25 18.48
N LEU A 116 -10.67 14.24 17.59
CA LEU A 116 -10.42 15.63 17.91
C LEU A 116 -11.57 16.20 18.78
N PRO A 117 -11.31 17.26 19.58
CA PRO A 117 -12.33 17.85 20.45
C PRO A 117 -13.60 18.27 19.72
N ASP A 118 -13.47 18.90 18.55
CA ASP A 118 -14.62 19.37 17.76
C ASP A 118 -15.43 18.21 17.20
N THR A 119 -14.77 17.14 16.76
CA THR A 119 -15.45 15.92 16.29
C THR A 119 -16.14 15.18 17.44
N LYS A 120 -15.52 15.11 18.63
CA LYS A 120 -16.17 14.58 19.83
C LYS A 120 -17.47 15.35 20.11
N LYS A 121 -17.39 16.67 20.14
CA LYS A 121 -18.56 17.56 20.34
C LYS A 121 -19.62 17.38 19.25
N PHE A 122 -19.21 17.27 17.99
CA PHE A 122 -20.11 17.02 16.86
C PHE A 122 -20.86 15.69 17.00
N LEU A 123 -20.19 14.66 17.52
CA LEU A 123 -20.74 13.31 17.65
C LEU A 123 -21.53 13.07 18.93
N GLU A 124 -21.45 13.93 19.95
CA GLU A 124 -22.19 13.81 21.22
C GLU A 124 -23.69 13.61 20.99
N SER A 125 -24.29 14.37 20.07
CA SER A 125 -25.71 14.25 19.71
C SER A 125 -26.00 13.18 18.65
N ARG A 126 -24.99 12.42 18.20
CA ARG A 126 -25.07 11.48 17.06
C ARG A 126 -24.61 10.06 17.39
N GLY A 127 -24.67 9.68 18.67
CA GLY A 127 -24.31 8.34 19.15
C GLY A 127 -22.86 8.20 19.64
N GLY A 128 -22.09 9.28 19.62
CA GLY A 128 -20.76 9.40 20.19
C GLY A 128 -19.63 8.79 19.37
N SER A 129 -19.90 8.24 18.19
CA SER A 129 -18.89 7.72 17.26
C SER A 129 -19.42 7.77 15.83
N TRP A 130 -18.51 7.83 14.85
CA TRP A 130 -18.88 7.60 13.45
C TRP A 130 -19.47 6.20 13.26
N MET A 131 -20.43 6.07 12.34
CA MET A 131 -21.13 4.82 12.03
C MET A 131 -20.76 4.25 10.65
N ASN A 132 -19.88 4.94 9.93
CA ASN A 132 -19.38 4.58 8.61
C ASN A 132 -17.87 4.87 8.52
N GLY A 133 -17.28 4.40 7.43
CA GLY A 133 -15.99 4.84 6.92
C GLY A 133 -15.76 4.30 5.52
N ASP A 134 -14.70 4.76 4.89
CA ASP A 134 -14.31 4.38 3.54
C ASP A 134 -12.82 4.02 3.50
N LEU A 135 -12.54 2.72 3.57
CA LEU A 135 -11.19 2.17 3.74
C LEU A 135 -10.59 1.82 2.39
N HIS A 136 -9.54 2.53 1.95
CA HIS A 136 -8.96 2.35 0.61
C HIS A 136 -7.67 1.52 0.59
N HIS A 137 -6.73 1.81 1.49
CA HIS A 137 -5.33 1.35 1.35
C HIS A 137 -4.82 0.58 2.58
N PRO A 138 -5.09 -0.74 2.70
CA PRO A 138 -4.50 -1.56 3.76
C PRO A 138 -3.08 -2.01 3.41
N HIS A 139 -2.12 -1.71 4.27
CA HIS A 139 -0.71 -2.06 4.09
C HIS A 139 -0.05 -2.59 5.36
N MET A 140 0.76 -3.63 5.21
CA MET A 140 1.46 -4.27 6.33
C MET A 140 2.74 -3.52 6.69
N SER A 141 3.13 -3.58 7.96
CA SER A 141 4.40 -3.07 8.47
C SER A 141 5.62 -3.77 7.84
N PHE A 142 6.71 -3.01 7.74
CA PHE A 142 7.98 -3.42 7.17
C PHE A 142 9.11 -3.42 8.20
N THR A 143 10.06 -4.34 7.98
CA THR A 143 11.43 -4.32 8.51
C THR A 143 12.38 -4.68 7.36
N ASP A 144 13.43 -3.88 7.18
CA ASP A 144 14.43 -4.02 6.11
C ASP A 144 13.83 -4.22 4.70
N GLY A 145 12.75 -3.47 4.39
CA GLY A 145 12.09 -3.54 3.09
C GLY A 145 11.23 -4.77 2.87
N THR A 146 11.03 -5.62 3.88
CA THR A 146 10.14 -6.80 3.82
C THR A 146 9.04 -6.73 4.86
N TYR A 147 7.90 -7.36 4.58
CA TYR A 147 6.80 -7.41 5.54
C TYR A 147 7.20 -8.19 6.80
N ASP A 148 6.90 -7.61 7.97
CA ASP A 148 7.28 -8.19 9.27
C ASP A 148 6.09 -8.75 10.07
N GLY A 149 4.87 -8.66 9.52
CA GLY A 149 3.69 -9.31 10.09
C GLY A 149 3.21 -8.74 11.42
N ARG A 150 3.65 -7.54 11.84
CA ARG A 150 3.24 -6.94 13.13
C ARG A 150 1.88 -6.25 13.04
N TYR A 151 1.72 -5.37 12.05
CA TYR A 151 0.56 -4.49 11.92
C TYR A 151 0.11 -4.37 10.48
N LEU A 152 -1.17 -4.03 10.31
CA LEU A 152 -1.74 -3.46 9.10
C LEU A 152 -2.19 -2.03 9.40
N PHE A 153 -1.96 -1.12 8.46
CA PHE A 153 -2.37 0.29 8.53
C PHE A 153 -3.32 0.59 7.40
N MET A 154 -4.32 1.42 7.64
CA MET A 154 -5.36 1.75 6.65
C MET A 154 -6.00 3.10 6.91
N ASN A 155 -6.40 3.79 5.84
CA ASN A 155 -7.08 5.08 5.92
C ASN A 155 -8.60 4.92 6.03
N ASP A 156 -9.25 6.00 6.45
CA ASP A 156 -10.66 6.28 6.25
C ASP A 156 -10.79 7.62 5.53
N LYS A 157 -11.14 7.56 4.23
CA LYS A 157 -11.35 8.75 3.42
C LYS A 157 -12.57 9.54 3.89
N ALA A 158 -13.65 8.86 4.26
CA ALA A 158 -14.93 9.53 4.55
C ALA A 158 -14.91 10.43 5.79
N ASN A 159 -14.07 10.14 6.79
CA ASN A 159 -14.04 10.91 8.04
C ASN A 159 -12.61 11.25 8.50
N THR A 160 -11.64 11.29 7.59
CA THR A 160 -10.25 11.74 7.83
C THR A 160 -9.57 11.03 9.01
N ARG A 161 -9.59 9.68 9.01
CA ARG A 161 -8.97 8.86 10.06
C ARG A 161 -7.93 7.91 9.50
N VAL A 162 -7.06 7.41 10.37
CA VAL A 162 -6.15 6.30 10.10
C VAL A 162 -6.25 5.28 11.22
N ALA A 163 -6.31 4.00 10.85
CA ALA A 163 -6.42 2.87 11.76
C ALA A 163 -5.22 1.94 11.67
N ARG A 164 -4.99 1.22 12.78
CA ARG A 164 -4.03 0.13 12.88
C ARG A 164 -4.74 -1.14 13.34
N VAL A 165 -4.45 -2.23 12.66
CA VAL A 165 -4.87 -3.59 13.00
C VAL A 165 -3.65 -4.38 13.45
N ARG A 166 -3.79 -5.07 14.56
CA ARG A 166 -2.81 -6.01 15.09
C ARG A 166 -2.94 -7.36 14.40
N CYS A 167 -1.86 -7.85 13.79
CA CYS A 167 -1.89 -9.11 13.04
C CYS A 167 -1.95 -10.35 13.95
N ASP A 168 -1.45 -10.26 15.19
CA ASP A 168 -1.45 -11.38 16.15
C ASP A 168 -2.86 -11.76 16.64
N VAL A 169 -3.80 -10.79 16.65
CA VAL A 169 -5.20 -11.00 17.04
C VAL A 169 -6.22 -10.66 15.95
N MET A 170 -5.76 -10.15 14.81
CA MET A 170 -6.58 -9.70 13.67
C MET A 170 -7.75 -8.78 14.09
N LYS A 171 -7.44 -7.77 14.90
CA LYS A 171 -8.38 -6.73 15.36
C LYS A 171 -7.76 -5.34 15.31
N CYS A 172 -8.59 -4.35 15.01
CA CYS A 172 -8.23 -2.94 15.10
C CYS A 172 -7.92 -2.59 16.56
N ASP A 173 -6.76 -1.99 16.81
CA ASP A 173 -6.30 -1.62 18.16
C ASP A 173 -6.19 -0.11 18.36
N LYS A 174 -6.04 0.66 17.27
CA LYS A 174 -5.90 2.11 17.28
C LYS A 174 -6.60 2.74 16.09
N ILE A 175 -7.28 3.86 16.36
CA ILE A 175 -7.80 4.79 15.35
C ILE A 175 -7.46 6.20 15.81
N ILE A 176 -6.93 7.01 14.89
CA ILE A 176 -6.75 8.44 15.11
C ILE A 176 -7.45 9.25 14.04
N GLU A 177 -7.92 10.43 14.43
CA GLU A 177 -8.34 11.47 13.51
C GLU A 177 -7.13 12.35 13.16
N VAL A 178 -6.95 12.64 11.88
CA VAL A 178 -5.83 13.45 11.40
C VAL A 178 -6.25 14.91 11.34
N PRO A 179 -5.63 15.82 12.13
CA PRO A 179 -5.96 17.25 12.10
C PRO A 179 -5.45 17.91 10.82
N ASN A 180 -5.97 19.09 10.51
CA ASN A 180 -5.60 19.97 9.39
C ASN A 180 -5.87 19.42 7.98
N ALA A 181 -5.70 18.12 7.76
CA ALA A 181 -6.01 17.43 6.51
C ALA A 181 -7.51 17.20 6.34
N ALA A 182 -7.94 16.94 5.11
CA ALA A 182 -9.28 16.49 4.77
C ALA A 182 -9.21 15.27 3.85
N ASP A 183 -10.07 14.29 4.09
CA ASP A 183 -10.27 13.11 3.26
C ASP A 183 -8.99 12.30 3.01
N ILE A 184 -8.53 11.56 4.04
CA ILE A 184 -7.31 10.78 3.91
C ILE A 184 -7.47 9.71 2.84
N HIS A 185 -6.75 9.82 1.73
CA HIS A 185 -6.82 8.89 0.61
C HIS A 185 -5.58 8.00 0.55
N GLY A 186 -4.56 8.39 -0.23
CA GLY A 186 -3.31 7.63 -0.35
C GLY A 186 -2.64 7.39 0.99
N LEU A 187 -2.36 6.12 1.30
CA LEU A 187 -1.66 5.73 2.51
C LEU A 187 -0.66 4.61 2.23
N ARG A 188 0.60 4.80 2.63
CA ARG A 188 1.65 3.78 2.59
C ARG A 188 2.60 3.90 3.79
N PRO A 189 3.04 2.77 4.35
CA PRO A 189 4.07 2.78 5.39
C PRO A 189 5.46 3.01 4.79
N GLN A 190 6.35 3.60 5.59
CA GLN A 190 7.79 3.59 5.34
C GLN A 190 8.30 2.13 5.27
N LYS A 191 9.14 1.85 4.27
CA LYS A 191 9.66 0.49 4.01
C LYS A 191 11.00 0.22 4.70
N TYR A 192 11.86 1.23 4.78
CA TYR A 192 13.24 1.10 5.27
C TYR A 192 13.61 2.21 6.27
N PRO A 193 14.40 1.93 7.32
CA PRO A 193 14.85 0.60 7.76
C PRO A 193 13.72 -0.24 8.36
N ARG A 194 12.61 0.39 8.71
CA ARG A 194 11.36 -0.24 9.14
C ARG A 194 10.22 0.74 8.92
N THR A 195 9.00 0.30 9.18
CA THR A 195 7.86 1.21 9.33
C THR A 195 7.98 2.01 10.63
N GLY A 196 8.71 3.13 10.57
CA GLY A 196 8.70 4.20 11.58
C GLY A 196 7.52 5.15 11.36
N TYR A 197 7.33 5.57 10.11
CA TYR A 197 6.19 6.39 9.70
C TYR A 197 5.15 5.64 8.86
N ILE A 198 3.90 6.08 8.99
CA ILE A 198 2.81 5.90 8.04
C ILE A 198 2.58 7.23 7.35
N PHE A 199 2.66 7.22 6.03
CA PHE A 199 2.42 8.41 5.21
C PHE A 199 0.99 8.42 4.72
N ALA A 200 0.34 9.58 4.81
CA ALA A 200 -1.07 9.74 4.50
C ALA A 200 -1.34 11.08 3.80
N ASN A 201 -2.02 11.02 2.66
CA ASN A 201 -2.42 12.19 1.87
C ASN A 201 -3.81 12.67 2.28
N GLY A 202 -3.97 13.94 2.65
CA GLY A 202 -5.27 14.60 2.63
C GLY A 202 -5.59 15.03 1.19
N GLU A 203 -6.60 14.40 0.58
CA GLU A 203 -6.85 14.55 -0.86
C GLU A 203 -7.46 15.88 -1.24
N HIS A 204 -8.38 16.37 -0.42
CA HIS A 204 -9.06 17.61 -0.70
C HIS A 204 -8.34 18.78 -0.06
N ARG A 205 -8.37 19.89 -0.78
CA ARG A 205 -7.87 21.17 -0.30
C ARG A 205 -8.99 21.85 0.47
N VAL A 206 -8.69 22.28 1.70
CA VAL A 206 -9.61 23.00 2.59
C VAL A 206 -8.92 24.23 3.17
N PRO A 207 -9.65 25.26 3.65
CA PRO A 207 -9.04 26.35 4.39
C PRO A 207 -8.29 25.83 5.62
N ILE A 208 -7.14 26.44 5.93
CA ILE A 208 -6.38 26.10 7.14
C ILE A 208 -6.09 27.40 7.92
N PRO A 209 -6.76 27.65 9.07
CA PRO A 209 -7.74 26.78 9.74
C PRO A 209 -9.11 26.74 9.04
N ASN A 210 -9.81 25.61 9.12
CA ASN A 210 -11.16 25.45 8.56
C ASN A 210 -12.25 25.84 9.57
N ASP A 211 -12.38 27.14 9.87
CA ASP A 211 -13.32 27.66 10.88
C ASP A 211 -14.54 28.38 10.31
N GLY A 212 -14.77 28.23 9.00
CA GLY A 212 -15.94 28.77 8.30
C GLY A 212 -15.80 30.22 7.83
N ARG A 213 -14.69 30.91 8.08
CA ARG A 213 -14.48 32.30 7.62
C ARG A 213 -14.12 32.42 6.14
N ASP A 214 -13.51 31.37 5.57
CA ASP A 214 -12.87 31.39 4.25
C ASP A 214 -13.52 30.39 3.26
N LEU A 215 -14.81 30.05 3.44
CA LEU A 215 -15.53 29.00 2.69
C LEU A 215 -15.69 29.26 1.19
N ASP A 216 -15.49 30.50 0.74
CA ASP A 216 -15.65 30.92 -0.65
C ASP A 216 -14.35 31.48 -1.24
N ASP A 217 -13.20 31.21 -0.60
CA ASP A 217 -11.87 31.65 -1.07
C ASP A 217 -10.93 30.46 -1.32
N PRO A 218 -11.04 29.79 -2.49
CA PRO A 218 -10.23 28.62 -2.83
C PRO A 218 -8.71 28.87 -2.82
N LYS A 219 -8.26 30.13 -2.87
CA LYS A 219 -6.83 30.48 -2.81
C LYS A 219 -6.23 30.25 -1.42
N LYS A 220 -7.07 30.05 -0.41
CA LYS A 220 -6.66 29.72 0.96
C LYS A 220 -6.73 28.23 1.24
N TYR A 221 -7.05 27.42 0.22
CA TYR A 221 -7.26 25.99 0.39
C TYR A 221 -5.95 25.27 0.15
N HIS A 222 -5.60 24.38 1.08
CA HIS A 222 -4.38 23.60 0.97
C HIS A 222 -4.66 22.13 1.25
N ALA A 223 -3.91 21.25 0.57
CA ALA A 223 -3.83 19.85 0.94
C ALA A 223 -2.69 19.66 1.94
N ILE A 224 -2.81 18.63 2.79
CA ILE A 224 -1.83 18.33 3.83
C ILE A 224 -1.33 16.89 3.65
N PHE A 225 -0.02 16.76 3.51
CA PHE A 225 0.69 15.49 3.63
C PHE A 225 1.02 15.23 5.10
N THR A 226 0.78 14.02 5.58
CA THR A 226 0.93 13.68 7.01
C THR A 226 1.86 12.49 7.21
N ALA A 227 2.80 12.61 8.14
CA ALA A 227 3.52 11.47 8.71
C ALA A 227 3.00 11.14 10.11
N ILE A 228 2.61 9.89 10.31
CA ILE A 228 2.11 9.35 11.57
C ILE A 228 3.13 8.35 12.09
N ASP A 229 3.52 8.46 13.36
CA ASP A 229 4.37 7.48 14.01
C ASP A 229 3.61 6.13 14.12
N GLY A 230 4.14 5.08 13.48
CA GLY A 230 3.45 3.79 13.34
C GLY A 230 3.34 2.97 14.63
N ASP A 231 4.15 3.28 15.65
CA ASP A 231 4.17 2.57 16.92
C ASP A 231 3.21 3.21 17.93
N THR A 232 3.24 4.52 18.05
CA THR A 232 2.42 5.31 18.97
C THR A 232 1.06 5.69 18.40
N MET A 233 0.92 5.66 17.06
CA MET A 233 -0.24 6.17 16.33
C MET A 233 -0.51 7.63 16.70
N LYS A 234 0.50 8.48 16.58
CA LYS A 234 0.39 9.95 16.74
C LYS A 234 0.93 10.64 15.50
N VAL A 235 0.34 11.76 15.12
CA VAL A 235 0.89 12.58 14.03
C VAL A 235 2.24 13.13 14.48
N ALA A 236 3.28 12.89 13.68
CA ALA A 236 4.64 13.34 13.96
C ALA A 236 4.88 14.74 13.39
N TRP A 237 4.48 14.95 12.13
CA TRP A 237 4.59 16.21 11.40
C TRP A 237 3.71 16.18 10.15
N GLN A 238 3.47 17.37 9.60
CA GLN A 238 2.70 17.59 8.39
C GLN A 238 3.42 18.55 7.46
N VAL A 239 3.12 18.45 6.17
CA VAL A 239 3.63 19.34 5.12
C VAL A 239 2.45 19.89 4.34
N MET A 240 2.36 21.21 4.25
CA MET A 240 1.43 21.90 3.39
C MET A 240 1.98 21.93 1.96
N VAL A 241 1.14 21.65 0.96
CA VAL A 241 1.56 21.58 -0.44
C VAL A 241 0.71 22.47 -1.33
N ASP A 242 1.28 22.83 -2.48
CA ASP A 242 0.54 23.36 -3.62
C ASP A 242 -0.17 22.22 -4.37
N GLY A 243 -1.37 22.49 -4.88
CA GLY A 243 -2.21 21.46 -5.48
C GLY A 243 -2.75 20.45 -4.45
N ASN A 244 -3.29 19.34 -4.93
CA ASN A 244 -3.89 18.31 -4.09
C ASN A 244 -2.99 17.07 -3.92
N LEU A 245 -3.44 16.04 -3.20
CA LEU A 245 -2.66 14.83 -2.96
C LEU A 245 -3.50 13.56 -3.15
N ASP A 246 -3.12 12.70 -4.08
CA ASP A 246 -3.85 11.48 -4.40
C ASP A 246 -3.23 10.25 -3.71
N ASN A 247 -2.40 9.47 -4.41
CA ASN A 247 -1.70 8.31 -3.86
C ASN A 247 -0.30 8.68 -3.38
N CYS A 248 0.29 7.86 -2.51
CA CYS A 248 1.68 8.01 -2.08
C CYS A 248 2.41 6.67 -2.00
N ASP A 249 3.74 6.69 -2.08
CA ASP A 249 4.60 5.55 -1.71
C ASP A 249 6.00 6.00 -1.27
N ALA A 250 6.69 5.14 -0.52
CA ALA A 250 8.02 5.42 0.04
C ALA A 250 9.12 4.67 -0.72
N ASP A 251 10.35 5.17 -0.66
CA ASP A 251 11.52 4.46 -1.20
C ASP A 251 11.95 3.26 -0.31
N TYR A 252 12.99 2.54 -0.76
CA TYR A 252 13.62 1.44 -0.01
C TYR A 252 14.88 1.88 0.75
N GLN A 253 15.08 3.18 0.95
CA GLN A 253 16.26 3.73 1.63
C GLN A 253 15.89 4.61 2.84
N GLY A 254 14.60 4.88 3.05
CA GLY A 254 14.10 5.73 4.11
C GLY A 254 14.42 7.21 3.89
N LEU A 255 14.58 7.65 2.63
CA LEU A 255 14.98 9.03 2.32
C LEU A 255 13.80 9.85 1.79
N TYR A 256 13.00 9.24 0.92
CA TYR A 256 11.95 9.94 0.20
C TYR A 256 10.59 9.24 0.30
N VAL A 257 9.55 10.06 0.31
CA VAL A 257 8.17 9.66 0.02
C VAL A 257 7.65 10.54 -1.09
N LEU A 258 6.84 9.96 -1.97
CA LEU A 258 6.32 10.63 -3.16
C LEU A 258 4.81 10.57 -3.13
N SER A 259 4.14 11.65 -3.55
CA SER A 259 2.69 11.70 -3.71
C SER A 259 2.29 12.27 -5.07
N THR A 260 1.32 11.65 -5.73
CA THR A 260 0.73 12.19 -6.96
C THR A 260 -0.22 13.34 -6.65
N CYS A 261 -0.35 14.28 -7.58
CA CYS A 261 -1.34 15.36 -7.58
C CYS A 261 -2.15 15.24 -8.87
N TYR A 262 -3.47 15.36 -8.81
CA TYR A 262 -4.34 15.39 -9.99
C TYR A 262 -5.00 16.76 -10.21
N ASN A 263 -4.94 17.63 -9.21
CA ASN A 263 -5.54 18.97 -9.22
C ASN A 263 -4.46 19.98 -8.88
N SER A 264 -3.45 20.04 -9.75
CA SER A 264 -2.36 21.01 -9.69
C SER A 264 -2.83 22.44 -9.97
N GLU A 265 -3.93 22.57 -10.70
CA GLU A 265 -4.55 23.83 -11.12
C GLU A 265 -5.34 24.49 -10.01
N GLU A 266 -5.51 23.78 -8.89
CA GLU A 266 -6.23 24.30 -7.75
C GLU A 266 -7.71 24.63 -8.08
N GLY A 267 -8.30 23.82 -8.94
CA GLY A 267 -9.71 23.88 -9.31
C GLY A 267 -10.66 23.44 -8.20
N ILE A 268 -11.89 23.95 -8.25
CA ILE A 268 -13.01 23.60 -7.37
C ILE A 268 -14.16 22.92 -8.12
N ASN A 269 -14.02 22.74 -9.43
CA ASN A 269 -14.89 21.91 -10.26
C ASN A 269 -14.08 21.07 -11.24
N LEU A 270 -14.72 20.04 -11.79
CA LEU A 270 -14.06 19.08 -12.68
C LEU A 270 -13.33 19.74 -13.86
N ALA A 271 -13.93 20.75 -14.49
CA ALA A 271 -13.34 21.39 -15.67
C ALA A 271 -12.04 22.12 -15.34
N GLU A 272 -11.95 22.73 -14.15
CA GLU A 272 -10.75 23.41 -13.67
C GLU A 272 -9.65 22.40 -13.28
N MET A 273 -10.02 21.33 -12.56
CA MET A 273 -9.11 20.26 -12.10
C MET A 273 -8.51 19.42 -13.24
N THR A 274 -8.99 19.60 -14.47
CA THR A 274 -8.49 18.86 -15.64
C THR A 274 -8.14 19.82 -16.78
N SER A 275 -7.81 21.06 -16.44
CA SER A 275 -7.52 22.09 -17.44
C SER A 275 -6.05 22.09 -17.87
N GLY A 276 -5.17 21.59 -17.00
CA GLY A 276 -3.76 21.35 -17.27
C GLY A 276 -3.55 20.08 -18.10
N GLU A 277 -2.55 20.13 -18.99
CA GLU A 277 -2.11 18.94 -19.72
C GLU A 277 -1.21 18.01 -18.88
N GLN A 278 -0.67 18.52 -17.76
CA GLN A 278 0.26 17.85 -16.87
C GLN A 278 0.08 18.33 -15.44
N ASP A 279 -0.04 17.37 -14.51
CA ASP A 279 0.15 17.58 -13.08
C ASP A 279 1.59 17.21 -12.64
N TRP A 280 1.80 17.05 -11.34
CA TRP A 280 3.10 16.70 -10.77
C TRP A 280 3.04 15.59 -9.72
N VAL A 281 4.24 15.13 -9.36
CA VAL A 281 4.49 14.32 -8.17
C VAL A 281 5.26 15.19 -7.19
N VAL A 282 4.78 15.29 -5.95
CA VAL A 282 5.50 15.94 -4.86
C VAL A 282 6.48 14.93 -4.27
N VAL A 283 7.75 15.31 -4.12
CA VAL A 283 8.80 14.48 -3.51
C VAL A 283 9.18 15.10 -2.17
N PHE A 284 8.93 14.38 -1.09
CA PHE A 284 9.21 14.83 0.27
C PHE A 284 10.55 14.23 0.74
N ASP A 285 11.50 15.10 1.09
CA ASP A 285 12.77 14.71 1.71
C ASP A 285 12.60 14.58 3.22
N ILE A 286 12.52 13.33 3.70
CA ILE A 286 12.20 13.01 5.10
C ILE A 286 13.23 13.65 6.04
N LYS A 287 14.53 13.61 5.68
CA LYS A 287 15.60 14.13 6.54
C LYS A 287 15.55 15.65 6.67
N ARG A 288 15.19 16.36 5.60
CA ARG A 288 15.02 17.81 5.65
C ARG A 288 13.82 18.22 6.48
N ILE A 289 12.71 17.49 6.35
CA ILE A 289 11.50 17.69 7.15
C ILE A 289 11.80 17.46 8.63
N GLU A 290 12.41 16.32 8.98
CA GLU A 290 12.82 16.01 10.35
C GLU A 290 13.77 17.08 10.93
N ALA A 291 14.71 17.58 10.13
CA ALA A 291 15.60 18.65 10.55
C ALA A 291 14.85 19.97 10.82
N ALA A 292 13.91 20.37 9.95
CA ALA A 292 13.09 21.56 10.14
C ALA A 292 12.23 21.44 11.41
N VAL A 293 11.57 20.30 11.62
CA VAL A 293 10.80 20.03 12.86
C VAL A 293 11.70 20.12 14.08
N LYS A 294 12.88 19.49 14.06
CA LYS A 294 13.83 19.51 15.18
C LYS A 294 14.35 20.92 15.50
N ASN A 295 14.53 21.76 14.48
CA ASN A 295 15.03 23.12 14.64
C ASN A 295 13.94 24.12 15.05
N GLY A 296 12.66 23.73 15.03
CA GLY A 296 11.54 24.63 15.28
C GLY A 296 11.11 25.46 14.06
N ASP A 297 11.55 25.07 12.86
CA ASP A 297 11.27 25.77 11.60
C ASP A 297 9.90 25.33 11.03
N TYR A 298 8.84 25.50 11.82
CA TYR A 298 7.49 25.09 11.48
C TYR A 298 6.44 26.03 12.12
N LYS A 299 5.19 25.94 11.66
CA LYS A 299 4.03 26.51 12.35
C LYS A 299 3.28 25.42 13.08
N GLU A 300 2.92 25.66 14.33
CA GLU A 300 2.06 24.73 15.05
C GLU A 300 0.60 24.97 14.63
N MET A 301 -0.04 23.96 14.04
CA MET A 301 -1.46 24.00 13.65
C MET A 301 -2.14 22.72 14.11
N GLY A 302 -3.28 22.83 14.78
CA GLY A 302 -3.98 21.65 15.32
C GLY A 302 -3.14 20.84 16.31
N GLY A 303 -2.15 21.46 16.97
CA GLY A 303 -1.20 20.80 17.88
C GLY A 303 -0.14 19.95 17.18
N VAL A 304 0.07 20.14 15.88
CA VAL A 304 1.03 19.40 15.05
C VAL A 304 2.01 20.38 14.38
N PRO A 305 3.31 20.04 14.28
CA PRO A 305 4.25 20.76 13.43
C PRO A 305 3.86 20.68 11.95
N VAL A 306 3.55 21.82 11.35
CA VAL A 306 3.25 21.96 9.92
C VAL A 306 4.34 22.81 9.25
N ILE A 307 5.02 22.21 8.28
CA ILE A 307 5.99 22.88 7.41
C ILE A 307 5.27 23.44 6.18
#